data_AF-A0A9D6DAV5-F1
#
_entry.id   AF-A0A9D6DAV5-F1
#
_cell.length_a   1.000
_cell.length_b   1.000
_cell.length_c   1.000
_cell.angle_alpha   90.00
_cell.angle_beta   90.00
_cell.angle_gamma   90.00
#
_symmetry.space_group_name_H-M   'P 1'
#
loop_
_entity.id
_entity.type
_entity.pdbx_description
1 polymer ?
#
loop_
_entity_poly.entity_id
_entity_poly.type
_entity_poly.pdbx_seq_one_letter_code
_entity_poly.pdbx_strand_id
1 'polypeptide(L)'
;MFSAKTRIPLIHIAAGLLIAAGGAGVVTYADGKLGMDVILILVSLGLTVAVLPAIYFQRDLSGPIEHLRQVIAQTRNDGDLARRIDVPPNSVITATAGAYNGLMATLQGIITRILFASTQVAEAATRLNVEAREIADGSEQQIEMAREAAAGVADVVQGVNQAAARAED
;
A
#
# COMPACT_ATOMS: atom_id res chain seq x y z
N MET A 1 22.85 5.07 -23.90
CA MET A 1 22.36 3.76 -23.41
C MET A 1 20.90 3.62 -23.84
N PHE A 2 20.62 2.86 -24.90
CA PHE A 2 19.26 2.74 -25.45
C PHE A 2 18.33 2.04 -24.45
N SER A 3 17.16 2.62 -24.18
CA SER A 3 16.12 2.02 -23.33
C SER A 3 15.66 0.68 -23.90
N ALA A 4 15.29 -0.28 -23.05
CA ALA A 4 14.77 -1.60 -23.48
C ALA A 4 13.65 -1.48 -24.52
N LYS A 5 12.85 -0.42 -24.44
CA LYS A 5 11.79 -0.06 -25.40
C LYS A 5 12.29 0.14 -26.84
N THR A 6 13.53 0.62 -27.02
CA THR A 6 14.14 0.85 -28.33
C THR A 6 14.95 -0.36 -28.82
N ARG A 7 15.40 -1.24 -27.90
CA ARG A 7 16.26 -2.39 -28.25
C ARG A 7 15.46 -3.56 -28.85
N ILE A 8 14.28 -3.85 -28.32
CA ILE A 8 13.42 -4.94 -28.80
C ILE A 8 13.04 -4.78 -30.29
N PRO A 9 12.52 -3.63 -30.76
CA PRO A 9 12.19 -3.47 -32.17
C PRO A 9 13.44 -3.53 -33.07
N LEU A 10 14.59 -3.05 -32.59
CA LEU A 10 15.84 -3.09 -33.36
C LEU A 10 16.29 -4.53 -33.66
N ILE A 11 16.18 -5.43 -32.67
CA ILE A 11 16.58 -6.83 -32.82
C ILE A 11 15.69 -7.55 -33.84
N HIS A 12 14.37 -7.33 -33.79
CA HIS A 12 13.45 -7.96 -34.74
C HIS A 12 13.61 -7.41 -36.17
N ILE A 13 13.86 -6.10 -36.32
CA ILE A 13 14.18 -5.49 -37.62
C ILE A 13 15.47 -6.10 -38.19
N ALA A 14 16.52 -6.21 -37.38
CA ALA A 14 17.77 -6.84 -37.82
C ALA A 14 17.57 -8.31 -38.20
N ALA A 15 16.78 -9.06 -37.43
CA ALA A 15 16.44 -10.46 -37.74
C ALA A 15 15.66 -10.59 -39.06
N GLY A 16 14.67 -9.72 -39.30
CA GLY A 16 13.90 -9.70 -40.55
C GLY A 16 14.77 -9.41 -41.76
N LEU A 17 15.70 -8.45 -41.65
CA LEU A 17 16.68 -8.14 -42.70
C LEU A 17 17.63 -9.31 -42.96
N LEU A 18 18.11 -9.98 -41.90
CA LEU A 18 18.97 -11.15 -42.02
C LEU A 18 18.27 -12.32 -42.70
N ILE A 19 16.99 -12.56 -42.41
CA ILE A 19 16.20 -13.62 -43.06
C ILE A 19 16.02 -13.31 -44.55
N ALA A 20 15.67 -12.07 -44.90
CA ALA A 20 15.49 -11.68 -46.30
C ALA A 20 16.82 -11.77 -47.08
N ALA A 21 17.91 -11.19 -46.55
CA ALA A 21 19.22 -11.20 -47.20
C ALA A 21 19.84 -12.60 -47.25
N GLY A 22 19.75 -13.37 -46.16
CA GLY A 22 20.25 -14.73 -46.07
C GLY A 22 19.49 -15.68 -47.01
N GLY A 23 18.16 -15.57 -47.06
CA GLY A 23 17.34 -16.36 -47.99
C GLY A 23 17.67 -16.05 -49.45
N ALA A 24 17.90 -14.78 -49.79
CA ALA A 24 18.36 -14.41 -51.13
C ALA A 24 19.73 -15.03 -51.44
N GLY A 25 20.66 -15.00 -50.48
CA GLY A 25 21.98 -15.62 -50.59
C GLY A 25 21.92 -17.13 -50.84
N VAL A 26 21.05 -17.84 -50.12
CA VAL A 26 20.83 -19.30 -50.31
C VAL A 26 20.30 -19.61 -51.70
N VAL A 27 19.33 -18.82 -52.20
CA VAL A 27 18.79 -19.00 -53.55
C VAL A 27 19.88 -18.83 -54.60
N THR A 28 20.70 -17.77 -54.49
CA THR A 28 21.80 -17.53 -55.44
C THR A 28 22.91 -18.57 -55.34
N TYR A 29 23.20 -19.09 -54.14
CA TYR A 29 24.21 -20.12 -53.92
C TYR A 29 23.81 -21.47 -54.55
N ALA A 30 22.52 -21.77 -54.59
CA ALA A 30 21.96 -22.97 -55.20
C ALA A 30 21.69 -22.84 -56.72
N ASP A 31 22.34 -21.87 -57.40
CA ASP A 31 22.09 -21.50 -58.80
C ASP A 31 20.61 -21.15 -59.13
N GLY A 32 19.83 -20.80 -58.11
CA GLY A 32 18.45 -20.35 -58.24
C GLY A 32 18.36 -18.90 -58.73
N LYS A 33 17.29 -18.59 -59.48
CA LYS A 33 17.01 -17.22 -59.93
C LYS A 33 16.13 -16.50 -58.90
N LEU A 34 16.50 -15.27 -58.56
CA LEU A 34 15.65 -14.36 -57.78
C LEU A 34 14.53 -13.81 -58.67
N GLY A 35 13.52 -14.63 -58.90
CA GLY A 35 12.26 -14.21 -59.51
C GLY A 35 11.49 -13.26 -58.59
N MET A 36 10.54 -12.52 -59.18
CA MET A 36 9.67 -11.61 -58.43
C MET A 36 8.89 -12.34 -57.32
N ASP A 37 8.46 -13.57 -57.59
CA ASP A 37 7.80 -14.47 -56.65
C ASP A 37 8.68 -14.79 -55.43
N VAL A 38 9.94 -15.14 -55.65
CA VAL A 38 10.91 -15.43 -54.58
C VAL A 38 11.19 -14.19 -53.74
N ILE A 39 11.37 -13.03 -54.38
CA ILE A 39 11.60 -11.76 -53.68
C ILE A 39 10.40 -11.39 -52.81
N LEU A 40 9.17 -11.52 -53.34
CA LEU A 40 7.95 -11.25 -52.58
C LEU A 40 7.83 -12.16 -51.35
N ILE A 41 8.17 -13.44 -51.49
CA ILE A 41 8.19 -14.38 -50.36
C ILE A 41 9.22 -13.95 -49.31
N LEU A 42 10.46 -13.67 -49.71
CA LEU A 42 11.52 -13.28 -48.77
C LEU A 42 11.22 -11.95 -48.04
N VAL A 43 10.69 -10.97 -48.76
CA VAL A 43 10.27 -9.68 -48.17
C VAL A 43 9.10 -9.88 -47.22
N SER A 44 8.08 -10.66 -47.61
CA SER A 44 6.93 -10.93 -46.74
C SER A 44 7.33 -11.66 -45.46
N LEU A 45 8.25 -12.62 -45.55
CA LEU A 45 8.78 -13.36 -44.41
C LEU A 45 9.62 -12.45 -43.50
N GLY A 46 10.53 -11.67 -44.09
CA GLY A 46 11.35 -10.70 -43.35
C GLY A 46 10.50 -9.66 -42.61
N LEU A 47 9.47 -9.12 -43.26
CA LEU A 47 8.53 -8.17 -42.66
C LEU A 47 7.73 -8.82 -41.52
N THR A 48 7.27 -10.05 -41.73
CA THR A 48 6.52 -10.82 -40.72
C THR A 48 7.36 -11.01 -39.44
N VAL A 49 8.63 -11.39 -39.58
CA VAL A 49 9.55 -11.58 -38.44
C VAL A 49 9.95 -10.25 -37.79
N ALA A 50 10.02 -9.16 -38.56
CA ALA A 50 10.32 -7.84 -38.01
C ALA A 50 9.15 -7.24 -37.22
N VAL A 51 7.92 -7.36 -37.74
CA VAL A 51 6.76 -6.58 -37.25
C VAL A 51 5.95 -7.34 -36.21
N LEU A 52 5.59 -8.61 -36.45
CA LEU A 52 4.67 -9.33 -35.55
C LEU A 52 5.21 -9.48 -34.13
N PRO A 53 6.48 -9.90 -33.91
CA PRO A 53 7.02 -9.99 -32.56
C PRO A 53 7.09 -8.62 -31.88
N ALA A 54 7.48 -7.57 -32.61
CA ALA A 54 7.57 -6.23 -32.06
C ALA A 54 6.21 -5.72 -31.53
N ILE A 55 5.13 -5.95 -32.27
CA ILE A 55 3.77 -5.63 -31.83
C ILE A 55 3.39 -6.46 -30.60
N TYR A 56 3.63 -7.76 -30.63
CA TYR A 56 3.33 -8.68 -29.53
C TYR A 56 4.03 -8.27 -28.22
N PHE A 57 5.35 -8.04 -28.26
CA PHE A 57 6.12 -7.61 -27.10
C PHE A 57 5.67 -6.25 -26.54
N GLN A 58 5.32 -5.31 -27.42
CA GLN A 58 4.87 -4.00 -26.99
C GLN A 58 3.50 -4.08 -26.33
N ARG A 59 2.56 -4.85 -26.90
CA ARG A 59 1.17 -4.93 -26.43
C ARG A 59 1.01 -5.82 -25.20
N ASP A 60 1.66 -6.97 -25.21
CA ASP A 60 1.36 -8.05 -24.24
C ASP A 60 2.39 -8.13 -23.10
N LEU A 61 3.54 -7.46 -23.23
CA LEU A 61 4.59 -7.43 -22.20
C LEU A 61 4.92 -6.01 -21.71
N SER A 62 5.44 -5.17 -22.59
CA SER A 62 5.98 -3.86 -22.19
C SER A 62 4.90 -2.88 -21.74
N GLY A 63 3.75 -2.86 -22.43
CA GLY A 63 2.60 -2.04 -22.06
C GLY A 63 2.06 -2.36 -20.66
N PRO A 64 1.68 -3.62 -20.37
CA PRO A 64 1.20 -4.02 -19.06
C PRO A 64 2.20 -3.74 -17.92
N ILE A 65 3.50 -4.01 -18.13
CA ILE A 65 4.54 -3.71 -17.12
C ILE A 65 4.62 -2.21 -16.82
N GLU A 66 4.54 -1.37 -17.85
CA GLU A 66 4.56 0.08 -17.68
C GLU A 66 3.30 0.58 -16.98
N HIS A 67 2.14 0.00 -17.27
CA HIS A 67 0.89 0.30 -16.56
C HIS A 67 0.99 -0.06 -15.07
N LEU A 68 1.49 -1.26 -14.74
CA LEU A 68 1.77 -1.69 -13.36
C LEU A 68 2.69 -0.70 -12.64
N ARG A 69 3.78 -0.26 -13.30
CA ARG A 69 4.71 0.74 -12.76
C ARG A 69 4.02 2.07 -12.46
N GLN A 70 3.16 2.53 -13.37
CA GLN A 70 2.43 3.79 -13.22
C GLN A 70 1.44 3.72 -12.06
N VAL A 71 0.68 2.62 -11.94
CA VAL A 71 -0.26 2.44 -10.83
C VAL A 71 0.46 2.44 -9.48
N ILE A 72 1.57 1.70 -9.37
CA ILE A 72 2.38 1.67 -8.15
C ILE A 72 2.91 3.07 -7.81
N ALA A 73 3.40 3.81 -8.81
CA ALA A 73 3.90 5.17 -8.60
C ALA A 73 2.79 6.13 -8.15
N GLN A 74 1.59 6.02 -8.72
CA GLN A 74 0.43 6.83 -8.33
C GLN A 74 0.04 6.53 -6.88
N THR A 75 -0.18 5.27 -6.52
CA THR A 75 -0.50 4.87 -5.14
C THR A 75 0.56 5.30 -4.14
N ARG A 76 1.84 5.27 -4.52
CA ARG A 76 2.92 5.76 -3.66
C ARG A 76 2.80 7.28 -3.42
N ASN A 77 2.41 8.04 -4.44
CA ASN A 77 2.36 9.50 -4.38
C ASN A 77 1.13 10.02 -3.64
N ASP A 78 -0.04 9.43 -3.88
CA ASP A 78 -1.31 9.87 -3.29
C ASP A 78 -1.74 9.07 -2.06
N GLY A 79 -1.14 7.90 -1.83
CA GLY A 79 -1.51 7.01 -0.73
C GLY A 79 -2.86 6.32 -0.93
N ASP A 80 -3.45 6.36 -2.13
CA ASP A 80 -4.73 5.72 -2.41
C ASP A 80 -4.59 4.20 -2.43
N LEU A 81 -4.78 3.60 -1.25
CA LEU A 81 -4.75 2.17 -1.05
C LEU A 81 -5.98 1.47 -1.66
N ALA A 82 -7.01 2.19 -2.13
CA ALA A 82 -8.17 1.60 -2.82
C ALA A 82 -7.90 1.36 -4.30
N ARG A 83 -6.83 1.94 -4.85
CA ARG A 83 -6.40 1.68 -6.22
C ARG A 83 -6.14 0.18 -6.44
N ARG A 84 -6.67 -0.36 -7.52
CA ARG A 84 -6.52 -1.75 -7.95
C ARG A 84 -5.98 -1.79 -9.37
N ILE A 85 -5.30 -2.89 -9.68
CA ILE A 85 -4.83 -3.20 -11.02
C ILE A 85 -5.76 -4.26 -11.59
N ASP A 86 -6.49 -3.89 -12.65
CA ASP A 86 -7.30 -4.80 -13.43
C ASP A 86 -6.51 -5.22 -14.68
N VAL A 87 -6.35 -6.52 -14.86
CA VAL A 87 -5.56 -7.10 -15.94
C VAL A 87 -6.26 -8.34 -16.50
N PRO A 88 -6.16 -8.57 -17.82
CA PRO A 88 -6.73 -9.76 -18.43
C PRO A 88 -6.20 -11.04 -17.75
N PRO A 89 -7.03 -12.08 -17.54
CA PRO A 89 -6.64 -13.30 -16.83
C PRO A 89 -5.42 -14.02 -17.39
N ASN A 90 -5.17 -13.87 -18.69
CA ASN A 90 -4.07 -14.51 -19.42
C ASN A 90 -2.88 -13.56 -19.64
N SER A 91 -2.81 -12.45 -18.91
CA SER A 91 -1.67 -11.53 -19.00
C SER A 91 -0.47 -12.06 -18.24
N VAL A 92 0.74 -11.75 -18.73
CA VAL A 92 2.01 -12.09 -18.06
C VAL A 92 2.11 -11.46 -16.66
N ILE A 93 1.40 -10.34 -16.42
CA ILE A 93 1.44 -9.62 -15.14
C ILE A 93 0.28 -9.98 -14.19
N THR A 94 -0.58 -10.92 -14.54
CA THR A 94 -1.79 -11.27 -13.75
C THR A 94 -1.45 -11.63 -12.30
N ALA A 95 -0.44 -12.49 -12.11
CA ALA A 95 -0.02 -12.90 -10.77
C ALA A 95 0.52 -11.71 -9.95
N THR A 96 1.29 -10.83 -10.57
CA THR A 96 1.86 -9.64 -9.90
C THR A 96 0.79 -8.61 -9.54
N ALA A 97 -0.18 -8.38 -10.44
CA ALA A 97 -1.33 -7.52 -10.17
C ALA A 97 -2.17 -8.06 -9.01
N GLY A 98 -2.41 -9.38 -8.97
CA GLY A 98 -3.09 -10.04 -7.86
C GLY A 98 -2.36 -9.86 -6.52
N ALA A 99 -1.05 -10.07 -6.50
CA ALA A 99 -0.23 -9.86 -5.30
C ALA A 99 -0.25 -8.39 -4.83
N TYR A 100 -0.17 -7.44 -5.78
CA TYR A 100 -0.29 -6.01 -5.47
C TYR A 100 -1.66 -5.68 -4.85
N ASN A 101 -2.76 -6.16 -5.45
CA ASN A 101 -4.12 -5.93 -4.95
C ASN A 101 -4.29 -6.51 -3.52
N GLY A 102 -3.77 -7.72 -3.27
CA GLY A 102 -3.80 -8.36 -1.95
C GLY A 102 -2.97 -7.60 -0.90
N LEU A 103 -1.80 -7.07 -1.29
CA LEU A 103 -0.99 -6.21 -0.43
C LEU A 103 -1.76 -4.94 -0.05
N MET A 104 -2.36 -4.24 -1.02
CA MET A 104 -3.13 -3.03 -0.75
C MET A 104 -4.33 -3.30 0.16
N ALA A 105 -5.06 -4.41 -0.05
CA ALA A 105 -6.15 -4.83 0.84
C ALA A 105 -5.66 -5.10 2.27
N THR A 106 -4.48 -5.71 2.42
CA THR A 106 -3.87 -5.95 3.73
C THR A 106 -3.51 -4.64 4.43
N LEU A 107 -2.91 -3.68 3.71
CA LEU A 107 -2.58 -2.36 4.25
C LEU A 107 -3.84 -1.60 4.68
N GLN A 108 -4.90 -1.61 3.86
CA GLN A 108 -6.20 -1.04 4.24
C GLN A 108 -6.71 -1.65 5.55
N GLY A 109 -6.67 -2.97 5.69
CA GLY A 109 -7.08 -3.66 6.91
C GLY A 109 -6.25 -3.26 8.14
N ILE A 110 -4.94 -3.06 7.98
CA ILE A 110 -4.06 -2.56 9.06
C ILE A 110 -4.46 -1.15 9.47
N ILE A 111 -4.63 -0.23 8.52
CA ILE A 111 -5.00 1.16 8.79
C ILE A 111 -6.37 1.24 9.48
N THR A 112 -7.36 0.49 9.02
CA THR A 112 -8.68 0.43 9.67
C THR A 112 -8.58 -0.02 11.12
N ARG A 113 -7.76 -1.04 11.41
CA ARG A 113 -7.53 -1.50 12.80
C ARG A 113 -6.84 -0.44 13.65
N ILE A 114 -5.86 0.28 13.09
CA ILE A 114 -5.17 1.37 13.79
C ILE A 114 -6.16 2.48 14.14
N LEU A 115 -6.99 2.92 13.18
CA LEU A 115 -8.01 3.93 13.40
C LEU A 115 -8.97 3.52 14.52
N PHE A 116 -9.46 2.29 14.49
CA PHE A 116 -10.35 1.74 15.52
C PHE A 116 -9.69 1.62 16.90
N ALA A 117 -8.40 1.29 16.96
CA ALA A 117 -7.65 1.27 18.21
C ALA A 117 -7.46 2.69 18.76
N SER A 118 -7.15 3.66 17.90
CA SER A 118 -6.99 5.07 18.29
C SER A 118 -8.29 5.68 18.82
N THR A 119 -9.45 5.35 18.24
CA THR A 119 -10.74 5.82 18.75
C THR A 119 -11.03 5.26 20.14
N GLN A 120 -10.76 3.96 20.36
CA GLN A 120 -10.93 3.35 21.69
C GLN A 120 -10.01 3.99 22.74
N VAL A 121 -8.75 4.29 22.38
CA VAL A 121 -7.83 5.00 23.28
C VAL A 121 -8.35 6.40 23.61
N ALA A 122 -8.87 7.14 22.63
CA ALA A 122 -9.44 8.47 22.86
C ALA A 122 -10.68 8.42 23.77
N GLU A 123 -11.55 7.43 23.59
CA GLU A 123 -12.71 7.20 24.47
C GLU A 123 -12.28 6.84 25.89
N ALA A 124 -11.30 5.94 26.05
CA ALA A 124 -10.77 5.56 27.35
C ALA A 124 -10.14 6.76 28.09
N ALA A 125 -9.37 7.59 27.38
CA ALA A 125 -8.81 8.83 27.93
C ALA A 125 -9.91 9.82 28.35
N THR A 126 -11.02 9.90 27.61
CA THR A 126 -12.16 10.75 27.98
C THR A 126 -12.82 10.24 29.26
N ARG A 127 -13.04 8.93 29.40
CA ARG A 127 -13.60 8.32 30.62
C ARG A 127 -12.70 8.53 31.83
N LEU A 128 -11.40 8.28 31.69
CA LEU A 128 -10.43 8.51 32.76
C LEU A 128 -10.42 9.97 33.25
N ASN A 129 -10.59 10.94 32.35
CA ASN A 129 -10.71 12.35 32.75
C ASN A 129 -11.98 12.64 33.55
N VAL A 130 -13.10 11.98 33.23
CA VAL A 130 -14.35 12.11 33.99
C VAL A 130 -14.18 11.49 35.38
N GLU A 131 -13.68 10.26 35.45
CA GLU A 131 -13.43 9.57 36.72
C GLU A 131 -12.44 10.33 37.61
N ALA A 132 -11.38 10.91 37.03
CA ALA A 132 -10.43 11.72 37.78
C ALA A 132 -11.06 13.00 38.38
N ARG A 133 -12.03 13.61 37.69
CA ARG A 133 -12.79 14.75 38.23
C ARG A 133 -13.71 14.31 39.37
N GLU A 134 -14.43 13.21 39.21
CA GLU A 134 -15.28 12.67 40.28
C GLU A 134 -14.46 12.31 41.53
N ILE A 135 -13.26 11.75 41.36
CA ILE A 135 -12.34 11.46 42.47
C ILE A 135 -11.85 12.76 43.14
N ALA A 136 -11.54 13.79 42.36
CA ALA A 136 -11.13 15.09 42.92
C ALA A 136 -12.26 15.72 43.74
N ASP A 137 -13.47 15.76 43.19
CA ASP A 137 -14.66 16.28 43.88
C ASP A 137 -14.96 15.48 45.17
N GLY A 138 -14.90 14.15 45.10
CA GLY A 138 -15.07 13.28 46.27
C GLY A 138 -13.97 13.45 47.33
N SER A 139 -12.73 13.73 46.90
CA SER A 139 -11.62 14.02 47.82
C SER A 139 -11.82 15.34 48.56
N GLU A 140 -12.32 16.38 47.88
CA GLU A 140 -12.70 17.65 48.54
C GLU A 140 -13.77 17.42 49.60
N GLN A 141 -14.80 16.62 49.28
CA GLN A 141 -15.85 16.26 50.24
C GLN A 141 -15.29 15.49 51.45
N GLN A 142 -14.37 14.55 51.22
CA GLN A 142 -13.74 13.79 52.29
C GLN A 142 -12.87 14.65 53.21
N ILE A 143 -12.15 15.64 52.65
CA ILE A 143 -11.40 16.62 53.44
C ILE A 143 -12.32 17.40 54.35
N GLU A 144 -13.48 17.83 53.85
CA GLU A 144 -14.44 18.58 54.66
C GLU A 144 -15.02 17.72 55.79
N MET A 145 -15.43 16.48 55.51
CA MET A 145 -15.86 15.54 56.56
C MET A 145 -14.76 15.28 57.61
N ALA A 146 -13.50 15.19 57.18
CA ALA A 146 -12.38 15.00 58.10
C ALA A 146 -12.16 16.24 59.00
N ARG A 147 -12.36 17.46 58.47
CA ARG A 147 -12.32 18.70 59.26
C ARG A 147 -13.45 18.76 60.28
N GLU A 148 -14.67 18.42 59.88
CA GLU A 148 -15.81 18.35 60.78
C GLU A 148 -15.59 17.33 61.91
N ALA A 149 -15.07 16.15 61.57
CA ALA A 149 -14.74 15.13 62.55
C ALA A 149 -13.65 15.61 63.54
N ALA A 150 -12.60 16.27 63.04
CA ALA A 150 -11.56 16.83 63.90
C ALA A 150 -12.10 17.90 64.86
N ALA A 151 -13.02 18.75 64.39
CA ALA A 151 -13.71 19.73 65.23
C ALA A 151 -14.56 19.05 66.31
N GLY A 152 -15.34 18.02 65.96
CA GLY A 152 -16.13 17.25 66.92
C GLY A 152 -15.26 16.56 67.99
N VAL A 153 -14.09 16.04 67.61
CA VAL A 153 -13.11 15.49 68.57
C VAL A 153 -12.58 16.58 69.51
N ALA A 154 -12.30 17.79 69.01
CA ALA A 154 -11.87 18.91 69.85
C ALA A 154 -12.94 19.28 70.90
N ASP A 155 -14.22 19.30 70.50
CA ASP A 155 -15.34 19.54 71.40
C ASP A 155 -15.47 18.45 72.47
N VAL A 156 -15.30 17.17 72.09
CA VAL A 156 -15.31 16.04 73.05
C VAL A 156 -14.17 16.17 74.06
N VAL A 157 -12.95 16.49 73.62
CA VAL A 157 -11.80 16.70 74.51
C VAL A 157 -12.06 17.86 75.47
N GLN A 158 -12.63 18.97 74.99
CA GLN A 158 -12.99 20.10 75.83
C GLN A 158 -14.04 19.69 76.88
N GLY A 159 -15.06 18.92 76.48
CA GLY A 159 -16.09 18.41 77.40
C GLY A 159 -15.53 17.49 78.48
N VAL A 160 -14.61 16.58 78.11
CA VAL A 160 -13.91 15.70 79.07
C VAL A 160 -13.10 16.53 80.07
N ASN A 161 -12.35 17.54 79.61
CA ASN A 161 -11.58 18.42 80.49
C ASN A 161 -12.48 19.20 81.46
N GLN A 162 -13.63 19.71 81.01
CA GLN A 162 -14.60 20.38 81.88
C GLN A 162 -15.21 19.43 82.92
N ALA A 163 -15.52 18.19 82.54
CA ALA A 163 -16.05 17.18 83.45
C ALA A 163 -15.03 16.78 84.51
N ALA A 164 -13.75 16.64 84.13
CA ALA A 164 -12.65 16.38 85.05
C ALA A 164 -12.48 17.52 86.06
N ALA A 165 -12.48 18.77 85.60
CA ALA A 165 -12.37 19.94 86.48
C ALA A 165 -13.50 20.01 87.53
N ARG A 166 -14.75 19.67 87.15
CA ARG A 166 -15.88 19.62 88.08
C ARG A 166 -15.81 18.48 89.10
N ALA A 167 -15.00 17.46 88.86
CA ALA A 167 -14.85 16.33 89.77
C ALA A 167 -13.72 16.54 90.80
N GLU A 168 -12.85 17.53 90.60
CA GLU A 168 -11.77 17.91 91.51
C GLU A 168 -12.20 18.97 92.56
N ASP A 169 -13.33 19.66 92.33
CA ASP A 169 -14.01 20.56 93.29
C ASP A 169 -14.97 19.80 94.23
#